data_AF-A0A7C1CLG0-F1
#
_entry.id   AF-A0A7C1CLG0-F1
#
_cell.length_a   1.000
_cell.length_b   1.000
_cell.length_c   1.000
_cell.angle_alpha   90.00
_cell.angle_beta   90.00
_cell.angle_gamma   90.00
#
_symmetry.space_group_name_H-M   'P 1'
#
loop_
_entity.id
_entity.type
_entity.pdbx_description
1 polymer ?
#
loop_
_entity_poly.entity_id
_entity_poly.type
_entity_poly.pdbx_seq_one_letter_code
_entity_poly.pdbx_strand_id
1 'polypeptide(L)'
;MKPMRWMLMVMAAMILIPPVVFGETKPAALRMPDLPSADMRMSWQDFRQLLDLALELERERELRTEEEEEEETPPPAGLPWAIVEAAYDADATARNAALIHAQLKVYVWEKGWAQIPLFGVDVGLESVLLNGKPVPVALRDNRHVLPINETGVHMVEVVFSVAAPLVRGVAQLRFDGPEATQSRMKLRLPAADARVSAAEATRITRTSKEKSLEAELVFRRSKRIEIEWTIPAALPPKVEVVPPRFTVANAALATVTEKHISCDAQLQIDLLRGETDTFALTLPASAQILKIEGKGASWRADVESGEQQIVVALNHKVADHYTLGVHYETAIATDAATLALPRLSVADAARHSGYVAVITQGNVEVDHYAAETEGLRRIDASDLPAALTARADRPVLHAFHYADEEHLLALSYRRMQDVPVRVAGIDRARIRSIITEEGLIITQAQYMVRNNLKQFLQLGIGADAEVWTALVNRKPVRPARNIANDNGEAESGDVVLVPLIKSQEGDVDRGAFPVEITYMQRSGPLKPGRTLVPLTAPTADLLVNMIEWEVLTPEQYRVMNAEGDIRQVMETAPWLDAAASRYEGAYTIVGNRIRVGAGDPDQYTTLYRLREGVERFMITDINN
;
A
#
# COMPACT_ATOMS: atom_id res chain seq x y z
N MET A 1 103.35 -37.05 -0.29
CA MET A 1 104.18 -38.27 -0.23
C MET A 1 103.27 -39.50 -0.32
N LYS A 2 103.79 -40.64 -0.82
CA LYS A 2 103.12 -41.97 -0.94
C LYS A 2 102.87 -42.61 0.47
N PRO A 3 102.13 -43.73 0.67
CA PRO A 3 101.95 -44.87 -0.27
C PRO A 3 100.62 -45.70 -0.29
N MET A 4 100.60 -46.71 -1.18
CA MET A 4 99.86 -48.01 -1.22
C MET A 4 98.32 -48.06 -0.98
N ARG A 5 97.48 -48.58 -1.91
CA ARG A 5 97.31 -49.94 -2.52
C ARG A 5 96.45 -50.92 -1.69
N TRP A 6 95.28 -51.29 -2.25
CA TRP A 6 94.57 -52.59 -2.25
C TRP A 6 93.34 -52.40 -3.18
N MET A 7 92.68 -53.38 -3.82
CA MET A 7 93.08 -54.63 -4.50
C MET A 7 91.85 -55.05 -5.36
N LEU A 8 92.04 -55.67 -6.55
CA LEU A 8 91.00 -56.15 -7.50
C LEU A 8 90.15 -55.00 -8.17
N MET A 9 90.12 -54.73 -9.48
CA MET A 9 90.04 -55.58 -10.70
C MET A 9 88.78 -56.46 -10.62
N VAL A 10 87.72 -56.29 -11.41
CA VAL A 10 87.59 -56.27 -12.89
C VAL A 10 86.28 -55.50 -13.25
N MET A 11 86.05 -54.83 -14.39
CA MET A 11 86.73 -54.79 -15.71
C MET A 11 87.01 -53.34 -16.19
N ALA A 12 86.83 -53.06 -17.49
CA ALA A 12 86.90 -51.76 -18.18
C ALA A 12 85.55 -51.46 -18.86
N ALA A 13 85.10 -50.23 -19.18
CA ALA A 13 85.76 -48.96 -19.46
C ALA A 13 86.38 -48.82 -20.87
N MET A 14 85.52 -48.46 -21.83
CA MET A 14 85.78 -47.52 -22.95
C MET A 14 86.65 -47.95 -24.15
N ILE A 15 86.37 -47.25 -25.27
CA ILE A 15 87.31 -46.83 -26.35
C ILE A 15 87.70 -47.84 -27.44
N LEU A 16 87.35 -47.46 -28.69
CA LEU A 16 88.01 -47.63 -30.01
C LEU A 16 88.58 -49.00 -30.43
N ILE A 17 88.53 -49.28 -31.74
CA ILE A 17 89.68 -49.20 -32.68
C ILE A 17 89.12 -49.08 -34.14
N PRO A 18 89.80 -48.39 -35.09
CA PRO A 18 89.25 -48.05 -36.41
C PRO A 18 89.83 -48.96 -37.52
N PRO A 19 90.15 -48.45 -38.73
CA PRO A 19 89.26 -48.38 -39.89
C PRO A 19 89.64 -49.39 -40.99
N VAL A 20 88.71 -49.70 -41.89
CA VAL A 20 89.02 -50.33 -43.20
C VAL A 20 88.21 -49.65 -44.30
N VAL A 21 88.88 -49.36 -45.42
CA VAL A 21 88.31 -48.70 -46.60
C VAL A 21 88.71 -49.48 -47.87
N PHE A 22 87.73 -49.61 -48.76
CA PHE A 22 87.75 -50.16 -50.12
C PHE A 22 88.00 -51.66 -50.35
N GLY A 23 87.05 -52.25 -51.08
CA GLY A 23 87.10 -53.56 -51.72
C GLY A 23 85.79 -53.83 -52.45
N GLU A 24 85.63 -53.36 -53.68
CA GLU A 24 84.56 -53.86 -54.56
C GLU A 24 84.82 -55.33 -54.88
N THR A 25 84.04 -56.24 -54.29
CA THR A 25 84.01 -57.65 -54.72
C THR A 25 82.57 -58.09 -54.89
N LYS A 26 82.11 -58.05 -56.14
CA LYS A 26 80.80 -58.57 -56.57
C LYS A 26 80.80 -60.10 -56.45
N PRO A 27 80.03 -60.73 -55.54
CA PRO A 27 79.92 -62.18 -55.50
C PRO A 27 79.18 -62.68 -56.74
N ALA A 28 79.49 -63.88 -57.19
CA ALA A 28 79.09 -64.38 -58.51
C ALA A 28 77.57 -64.40 -58.71
N ALA A 29 77.14 -64.06 -59.93
CA ALA A 29 75.81 -64.43 -60.40
C ALA A 29 75.69 -65.96 -60.39
N LEU A 30 74.83 -66.48 -59.51
CA LEU A 30 74.40 -67.87 -59.53
C LEU A 30 73.65 -68.12 -60.85
N ARG A 31 74.37 -68.64 -61.85
CA ARG A 31 73.72 -69.27 -63.01
C ARG A 31 73.03 -70.53 -62.51
N MET A 32 71.71 -70.59 -62.64
CA MET A 32 71.02 -71.88 -62.51
C MET A 32 71.59 -72.84 -63.56
N PRO A 33 71.81 -74.12 -63.24
CA PRO A 33 72.07 -75.14 -64.25
C PRO A 33 70.84 -75.28 -65.16
N ASP A 34 71.05 -75.42 -66.47
CA ASP A 34 69.99 -75.85 -67.39
C ASP A 34 69.59 -77.30 -67.03
N LEU A 35 68.52 -77.43 -66.24
CA LEU A 35 67.88 -78.71 -65.99
C LEU A 35 66.92 -79.00 -67.16
N PRO A 36 67.03 -80.16 -67.84
CA PRO A 36 66.05 -80.54 -68.84
C PRO A 36 64.68 -80.65 -68.19
N SER A 37 63.63 -80.26 -68.92
CA SER A 37 62.23 -80.22 -68.45
C SER A 37 61.84 -81.49 -67.69
N ALA A 38 61.85 -81.38 -66.36
CA ALA A 38 61.58 -82.50 -65.47
C ALA A 38 60.09 -82.54 -65.14
N ASP A 39 59.36 -83.47 -65.76
CA ASP A 39 57.98 -83.77 -65.41
C ASP A 39 57.91 -84.30 -63.97
N MET A 40 57.65 -83.41 -63.01
CA MET A 40 57.48 -83.78 -61.60
C MET A 40 56.13 -84.48 -61.39
N ARG A 41 56.12 -85.81 -61.56
CA ARG A 41 54.97 -86.67 -61.23
C ARG A 41 54.96 -86.98 -59.73
N MET A 42 54.16 -86.24 -58.99
CA MET A 42 53.88 -86.50 -57.57
C MET A 42 52.50 -87.16 -57.38
N SER A 43 52.27 -87.83 -56.24
CA SER A 43 50.93 -88.32 -55.93
C SER A 43 50.01 -87.14 -55.56
N TRP A 44 48.69 -87.32 -55.68
CA TRP A 44 47.73 -86.31 -55.24
C TRP A 44 47.83 -86.01 -53.74
N GLN A 45 48.28 -86.97 -52.93
CA GLN A 45 48.47 -86.79 -51.50
C GLN A 45 49.71 -85.92 -51.19
N ASP A 46 50.80 -86.11 -51.94
CA ASP A 46 52.01 -85.29 -51.81
C ASP A 46 51.79 -83.88 -52.38
N PHE A 47 51.06 -83.76 -53.50
CA PHE A 47 50.62 -82.45 -54.03
C PHE A 47 49.77 -81.70 -53.01
N ARG A 48 48.86 -82.40 -52.34
CA ARG A 48 48.02 -81.80 -51.30
C ARG A 48 48.83 -81.37 -50.08
N GLN A 49 49.80 -82.17 -49.63
CA GLN A 49 50.71 -81.74 -48.55
C GLN A 49 51.58 -80.55 -48.94
N LEU A 50 52.06 -80.48 -50.19
CA LEU A 50 52.78 -79.31 -50.70
C LEU A 50 51.87 -78.08 -50.86
N LEU A 51 50.59 -78.27 -51.21
CA LEU A 51 49.61 -77.19 -51.30
C LEU A 51 49.21 -76.68 -49.91
N ASP A 52 48.99 -77.58 -48.95
CA ASP A 52 48.70 -77.23 -47.55
C ASP A 52 49.93 -76.53 -46.92
N LEU A 53 51.16 -77.01 -47.18
CA LEU A 53 52.40 -76.34 -46.75
C LEU A 53 52.62 -75.00 -47.46
N ALA A 54 52.26 -74.87 -48.73
CA ALA A 54 52.34 -73.60 -49.46
C ALA A 54 51.29 -72.59 -48.93
N LEU A 55 50.09 -73.05 -48.57
CA LEU A 55 49.06 -72.25 -47.93
C LEU A 55 49.42 -71.88 -46.49
N GLU A 56 50.10 -72.76 -45.75
CA GLU A 56 50.68 -72.42 -44.44
C GLU A 56 51.83 -71.42 -44.57
N LEU A 57 52.69 -71.53 -45.59
CA LEU A 57 53.76 -70.55 -45.87
C LEU A 57 53.24 -69.24 -46.45
N GLU A 58 52.12 -69.23 -47.18
CA GLU A 58 51.41 -68.00 -47.55
C GLU A 58 50.75 -67.38 -46.32
N ARG A 59 50.14 -68.17 -45.43
CA ARG A 59 49.63 -67.67 -44.15
C ARG A 59 50.72 -67.13 -43.24
N GLU A 60 51.83 -67.82 -43.09
CA GLU A 60 53.00 -67.34 -42.34
C GLU A 60 53.61 -66.11 -43.01
N ARG A 61 53.53 -65.97 -44.34
CA ARG A 61 53.96 -64.73 -45.02
C ARG A 61 52.96 -63.60 -44.88
N GLU A 62 51.66 -63.85 -44.90
CA GLU A 62 50.64 -62.83 -44.61
C GLU A 62 50.79 -62.37 -43.16
N LEU A 63 50.77 -63.30 -42.19
CA LEU A 63 51.01 -63.02 -40.77
C LEU A 63 52.35 -62.31 -40.52
N ARG A 64 53.42 -62.70 -41.21
CA ARG A 64 54.73 -62.07 -41.04
C ARG A 64 54.90 -60.77 -41.83
N THR A 65 54.11 -60.53 -42.86
CA THR A 65 54.05 -59.22 -43.54
C THR A 65 53.19 -58.26 -42.72
N GLU A 66 52.16 -58.76 -42.02
CA GLU A 66 51.44 -58.04 -40.98
C GLU A 66 52.36 -57.74 -39.77
N GLU A 67 53.13 -58.72 -39.25
CA GLU A 67 54.09 -58.53 -38.14
C GLU A 67 55.36 -57.73 -38.52
N GLU A 68 55.79 -57.69 -39.79
CA GLU A 68 56.94 -56.85 -40.24
C GLU A 68 56.51 -55.46 -40.77
N GLU A 69 55.21 -55.21 -41.05
CA GLU A 69 54.66 -53.85 -41.20
C GLU A 69 54.20 -53.23 -39.85
N GLU A 70 53.90 -54.06 -38.84
CA GLU A 70 53.85 -53.62 -37.44
C GLU A 70 55.27 -53.39 -36.88
N GLU A 71 55.94 -52.33 -37.33
CA GLU A 71 56.81 -51.58 -36.41
C GLU A 71 56.00 -51.34 -35.13
N GLU A 72 56.45 -51.87 -33.98
CA GLU A 72 55.74 -51.80 -32.69
C GLU A 72 55.42 -50.34 -32.31
N THR A 73 54.32 -49.79 -32.84
CA THR A 73 53.77 -48.56 -32.33
C THR A 73 53.34 -48.87 -30.90
N PRO A 74 53.83 -48.13 -29.89
CA PRO A 74 53.40 -48.36 -28.52
C PRO A 74 51.88 -48.30 -28.49
N PRO A 75 51.22 -49.20 -27.73
CA PRO A 75 49.76 -49.33 -27.75
C PRO A 75 49.13 -47.94 -27.60
N PRO A 76 48.14 -47.58 -28.44
CA PRO A 76 47.63 -46.22 -28.50
C PRO A 76 47.26 -45.75 -27.10
N ALA A 77 47.63 -44.52 -26.75
CA ALA A 77 47.69 -44.02 -25.37
C ALA A 77 46.31 -43.91 -24.66
N GLY A 78 45.24 -44.48 -25.25
CA GLY A 78 43.85 -44.35 -24.84
C GLY A 78 43.27 -42.95 -25.06
N LEU A 79 44.07 -42.03 -25.62
CA LEU A 79 43.79 -40.61 -25.77
C LEU A 79 44.26 -40.17 -27.17
N PRO A 80 43.36 -39.99 -28.14
CA PRO A 80 43.75 -39.60 -29.51
C PRO A 80 44.35 -38.18 -29.58
N TRP A 81 44.01 -37.33 -28.62
CA TRP A 81 44.49 -35.95 -28.49
C TRP A 81 44.42 -35.47 -27.03
N ALA A 82 45.16 -34.41 -26.71
CA ALA A 82 45.03 -33.68 -25.46
C ALA A 82 45.31 -32.18 -25.62
N ILE A 83 44.72 -31.37 -24.75
CA ILE A 83 44.99 -29.93 -24.68
C ILE A 83 45.99 -29.73 -23.52
N VAL A 84 47.25 -29.48 -23.87
CA VAL A 84 48.35 -29.50 -22.91
C VAL A 84 48.41 -28.20 -22.10
N GLU A 85 48.04 -27.09 -22.74
CA GLU A 85 48.05 -25.74 -22.16
C GLU A 85 46.89 -24.92 -22.75
N ALA A 86 46.24 -24.14 -21.90
CA ALA A 86 45.29 -23.10 -22.28
C ALA A 86 45.65 -21.78 -21.59
N ALA A 87 46.09 -20.81 -22.37
CA ALA A 87 46.38 -19.45 -21.92
C ALA A 87 45.26 -18.50 -22.38
N TYR A 88 44.74 -17.68 -21.48
CA TYR A 88 43.68 -16.71 -21.74
C TYR A 88 44.17 -15.30 -21.42
N ASP A 89 44.10 -14.34 -22.36
CA ASP A 89 44.21 -12.91 -22.07
C ASP A 89 42.82 -12.28 -22.20
N ALA A 90 42.24 -11.92 -21.05
CA ALA A 90 40.89 -11.43 -20.91
C ALA A 90 40.88 -9.94 -20.58
N ASP A 91 40.21 -9.16 -21.41
CA ASP A 91 39.95 -7.74 -21.17
C ASP A 91 38.50 -7.53 -20.74
N ALA A 92 38.29 -7.21 -19.46
CA ALA A 92 36.98 -6.91 -18.89
C ALA A 92 36.87 -5.43 -18.47
N THR A 93 37.48 -4.53 -19.27
CA THR A 93 37.32 -3.07 -19.08
C THR A 93 35.94 -2.56 -19.52
N ALA A 94 35.24 -3.28 -20.39
CA ALA A 94 33.85 -2.99 -20.74
C ALA A 94 32.88 -3.40 -19.61
N ARG A 95 31.85 -2.58 -19.36
CA ARG A 95 31.02 -2.70 -18.13
C ARG A 95 30.30 -4.03 -17.92
N ASN A 96 29.92 -4.73 -18.99
CA ASN A 96 29.03 -5.90 -18.93
C ASN A 96 29.55 -7.12 -19.73
N ALA A 97 30.77 -7.08 -20.25
CA ALA A 97 31.33 -8.15 -21.08
C ALA A 97 32.86 -8.14 -21.03
N ALA A 98 33.48 -9.28 -21.32
CA ALA A 98 34.92 -9.41 -21.51
C ALA A 98 35.23 -9.96 -22.90
N LEU A 99 36.25 -9.40 -23.54
CA LEU A 99 36.86 -9.96 -24.75
C LEU A 99 38.03 -10.85 -24.33
N ILE A 100 38.08 -12.09 -24.83
CA ILE A 100 39.08 -13.09 -24.44
C ILE A 100 39.82 -13.60 -25.67
N HIS A 101 41.14 -13.49 -25.62
CA HIS A 101 42.07 -14.13 -26.55
C HIS A 101 42.60 -15.41 -25.88
N ALA A 102 42.19 -16.58 -26.36
CA ALA A 102 42.70 -17.86 -25.92
C ALA A 102 43.77 -18.40 -26.89
N GLN A 103 44.85 -18.94 -26.33
CA GLN A 103 45.84 -19.75 -27.04
C GLN A 103 45.86 -21.15 -26.41
N LEU A 104 45.54 -22.15 -27.23
CA LEU A 104 45.44 -23.54 -26.82
C LEU A 104 46.52 -24.36 -27.52
N LYS A 105 47.36 -25.03 -26.73
CA LYS A 105 48.35 -25.97 -27.26
C LYS A 105 47.73 -27.37 -27.30
N VAL A 106 47.42 -27.84 -28.49
CA VAL A 106 46.80 -29.16 -28.70
C VAL A 106 47.88 -30.13 -29.18
N TYR A 107 47.89 -31.34 -28.64
CA TYR A 107 48.67 -32.46 -29.17
C TYR A 107 47.71 -33.50 -29.75
N VAL A 108 47.96 -33.95 -30.98
CA VAL A 108 47.22 -35.04 -31.64
C VAL A 108 48.20 -36.20 -31.87
N TRP A 109 47.90 -37.37 -31.32
CA TRP A 109 48.77 -38.55 -31.39
C TRP A 109 48.43 -39.48 -32.55
N GLU A 110 47.14 -39.64 -32.85
CA GLU A 110 46.64 -40.63 -33.81
C GLU A 110 46.40 -40.00 -35.19
N LYS A 111 46.72 -40.74 -36.26
CA LYS A 111 46.42 -40.33 -37.64
C LYS A 111 44.91 -40.46 -37.90
N GLY A 112 44.27 -39.38 -38.32
CA GLY A 112 42.82 -39.36 -38.59
C GLY A 112 42.18 -38.06 -38.11
N TRP A 113 40.86 -37.92 -38.27
CA TRP A 113 40.12 -36.73 -37.86
C TRP A 113 39.86 -36.68 -36.35
N ALA A 114 40.77 -36.09 -35.59
CA ALA A 114 40.56 -35.70 -34.21
C ALA A 114 39.51 -34.58 -34.10
N GLN A 115 38.60 -34.68 -33.12
CA GLN A 115 37.57 -33.68 -32.85
C GLN A 115 37.85 -33.03 -31.50
N ILE A 116 38.41 -31.82 -31.54
CA ILE A 116 38.88 -31.10 -30.36
C ILE A 116 37.76 -30.19 -29.82
N PRO A 117 37.20 -30.44 -28.62
CA PRO A 117 36.19 -29.58 -28.03
C PRO A 117 36.83 -28.28 -27.52
N LEU A 118 36.42 -27.16 -28.09
CA LEU A 118 36.79 -25.80 -27.70
C LEU A 118 35.83 -25.31 -26.60
N PHE A 119 35.06 -24.25 -26.87
CA PHE A 119 34.18 -23.57 -25.90
C PHE A 119 32.72 -24.02 -26.03
N GLY A 120 31.91 -23.82 -24.99
CA GLY A 120 30.45 -23.96 -25.06
C GLY A 120 29.79 -22.92 -25.98
N VAL A 121 28.46 -22.97 -26.10
CA VAL A 121 27.65 -21.91 -26.74
C VAL A 121 27.38 -20.70 -25.84
N ASP A 122 27.91 -20.73 -24.61
CA ASP A 122 27.86 -19.63 -23.64
C ASP A 122 28.84 -18.50 -23.95
N VAL A 123 29.63 -18.64 -25.02
CA VAL A 123 30.54 -17.62 -25.55
C VAL A 123 30.11 -17.12 -26.93
N GLY A 124 30.28 -15.82 -27.19
CA GLY A 124 30.21 -15.25 -28.53
C GLY A 124 31.51 -15.51 -29.27
N LEU A 125 31.58 -16.58 -30.06
CA LEU A 125 32.78 -16.95 -30.82
C LEU A 125 33.00 -15.97 -31.99
N GLU A 126 34.15 -15.30 -32.03
CA GLU A 126 34.46 -14.27 -33.04
C GLU A 126 35.43 -14.78 -34.12
N SER A 127 36.47 -15.52 -33.73
CA SER A 127 37.39 -16.15 -34.69
C SER A 127 38.10 -17.37 -34.10
N VAL A 128 38.47 -18.32 -34.98
CA VAL A 128 39.33 -19.47 -34.64
C VAL A 128 40.39 -19.63 -35.72
N LEU A 129 41.65 -19.69 -35.30
CA LEU A 129 42.81 -19.92 -36.14
C LEU A 129 43.50 -21.23 -35.71
N LEU A 130 43.81 -22.09 -36.67
CA LEU A 130 44.68 -23.26 -36.49
C LEU A 130 46.03 -22.94 -37.13
N ASN A 131 47.10 -22.92 -36.33
CA ASN A 131 48.46 -22.61 -36.76
C ASN A 131 48.55 -21.29 -37.57
N GLY A 132 47.82 -20.26 -37.12
CA GLY A 132 47.74 -18.94 -37.75
C GLY A 132 46.81 -18.82 -38.98
N LYS A 133 46.09 -19.88 -39.36
CA LYS A 133 45.15 -19.87 -40.50
C LYS A 133 43.70 -20.02 -40.03
N PRO A 134 42.73 -19.25 -40.58
CA PRO A 134 41.31 -19.45 -40.28
C PRO A 134 40.85 -20.88 -40.60
N VAL A 135 40.04 -21.45 -39.72
CA VAL A 135 39.58 -22.84 -39.82
C VAL A 135 38.08 -22.93 -39.49
N PRO A 136 37.28 -23.72 -40.22
CA PRO A 136 35.87 -23.93 -39.88
C PRO A 136 35.75 -24.73 -38.58
N VAL A 137 34.74 -24.39 -37.78
CA VAL A 137 34.44 -25.02 -36.50
C VAL A 137 33.01 -25.53 -36.54
N ALA A 138 32.80 -26.78 -36.13
CA ALA A 138 31.48 -27.40 -36.07
C ALA A 138 30.83 -27.19 -34.70
N LEU A 139 29.51 -27.27 -34.62
CA LEU A 139 28.80 -27.36 -33.34
C LEU A 139 28.37 -28.81 -33.09
N ARG A 140 28.78 -29.39 -31.96
CA ARG A 140 28.37 -30.72 -31.48
C ARG A 140 28.22 -30.70 -29.97
N ASP A 141 27.21 -31.37 -29.44
CA ASP A 141 26.94 -31.51 -27.99
C ASP A 141 27.00 -30.17 -27.22
N ASN A 142 26.41 -29.13 -27.82
CA ASN A 142 26.36 -27.76 -27.31
C ASN A 142 27.76 -27.10 -27.10
N ARG A 143 28.77 -27.57 -27.85
CA ARG A 143 30.13 -27.04 -27.87
C ARG A 143 30.65 -26.84 -29.29
N HIS A 144 31.52 -25.86 -29.42
CA HIS A 144 32.35 -25.63 -30.60
C HIS A 144 33.44 -26.72 -30.68
N VAL A 145 33.54 -27.38 -31.82
CA VAL A 145 34.44 -28.52 -32.06
C VAL A 145 35.29 -28.25 -33.30
N LEU A 146 36.61 -28.29 -33.11
CA LEU A 146 37.60 -28.11 -34.17
C LEU A 146 38.06 -29.47 -34.71
N PRO A 147 37.83 -29.78 -35.99
CA PRO A 147 38.42 -30.95 -36.63
C PRO A 147 39.90 -30.70 -36.95
N ILE A 148 40.78 -31.63 -36.56
CA ILE A 148 42.21 -31.65 -36.92
C ILE A 148 42.54 -33.04 -37.49
N ASN A 149 43.23 -33.11 -38.63
CA ASN A 149 43.64 -34.36 -39.29
C ASN A 149 45.15 -34.62 -39.31
N GLU A 150 45.95 -33.63 -38.89
CA GLU A 150 47.39 -33.73 -38.77
C GLU A 150 47.78 -34.22 -37.37
N THR A 151 48.87 -34.98 -37.27
CA THR A 151 49.45 -35.41 -35.99
C THR A 151 50.55 -34.44 -35.53
N GLY A 152 50.72 -34.29 -34.22
CA GLY A 152 51.75 -33.47 -33.60
C GLY A 152 51.19 -32.32 -32.77
N VAL A 153 51.99 -31.26 -32.63
CA VAL A 153 51.64 -30.06 -31.84
C VAL A 153 51.00 -29.02 -32.74
N HIS A 154 49.81 -28.57 -32.36
CA HIS A 154 49.09 -27.48 -33.01
C HIS A 154 48.80 -26.35 -32.03
N MET A 155 48.86 -25.11 -32.53
CA MET A 155 48.43 -23.92 -31.81
C MET A 155 47.05 -23.52 -32.32
N VAL A 156 46.07 -23.46 -31.43
CA VAL A 156 44.72 -23.00 -31.73
C VAL A 156 44.51 -21.66 -31.04
N GLU A 157 44.32 -20.61 -31.81
CA GLU A 157 44.02 -19.27 -31.29
C GLU A 157 42.53 -19.01 -31.45
N VAL A 158 41.87 -18.54 -30.39
CA VAL A 158 40.43 -18.30 -30.37
C VAL A 158 40.15 -16.93 -29.76
N VAL A 159 39.37 -16.12 -30.47
CA VAL A 159 38.85 -14.86 -29.95
C VAL A 159 37.35 -15.02 -29.71
N PHE A 160 36.90 -14.65 -28.51
CA PHE A 160 35.50 -14.73 -28.12
C PHE A 160 35.15 -13.71 -27.06
N SER A 161 33.88 -13.32 -27.00
CA SER A 161 33.31 -12.48 -25.96
C SER A 161 32.44 -13.28 -24.98
N VAL A 162 32.48 -12.90 -23.71
CA VAL A 162 31.69 -13.51 -22.62
C VAL A 162 30.95 -12.42 -21.86
N ALA A 163 29.69 -12.65 -21.53
CA ALA A 163 28.93 -11.75 -20.68
C ALA A 163 29.53 -11.71 -19.26
N ALA A 164 29.71 -10.50 -18.72
CA ALA A 164 30.20 -10.25 -17.38
C ALA A 164 29.22 -9.33 -16.62
N PRO A 165 27.98 -9.80 -16.32
CA PRO A 165 26.95 -8.97 -15.71
C PRO A 165 27.35 -8.51 -14.29
N LEU A 166 27.14 -7.22 -14.02
CA LEU A 166 27.32 -6.61 -12.70
C LEU A 166 26.01 -6.67 -11.90
N VAL A 167 25.96 -7.53 -10.88
CA VAL A 167 24.80 -7.71 -10.00
C VAL A 167 25.17 -7.34 -8.57
N ARG A 168 24.49 -6.34 -8.00
CA ARG A 168 24.70 -5.86 -6.61
C ARG A 168 26.17 -5.55 -6.26
N GLY A 169 26.94 -5.06 -7.22
CA GLY A 169 28.36 -4.70 -7.03
C GLY A 169 29.37 -5.84 -7.22
N VAL A 170 28.90 -7.05 -7.54
CA VAL A 170 29.72 -8.20 -7.95
C VAL A 170 29.53 -8.41 -9.45
N ALA A 171 30.62 -8.43 -10.21
CA ALA A 171 30.61 -8.89 -11.60
C ALA A 171 31.09 -10.34 -11.65
N GLN A 172 30.46 -11.15 -12.51
CA GLN A 172 30.73 -12.57 -12.66
C GLN A 172 30.98 -12.89 -14.13
N LEU A 173 32.13 -13.50 -14.44
CA LEU A 173 32.49 -14.02 -15.75
C LEU A 173 32.53 -15.54 -15.66
N ARG A 174 31.78 -16.21 -16.55
CA ARG A 174 31.72 -17.68 -16.58
C ARG A 174 31.66 -18.18 -18.02
N PHE A 175 32.49 -19.16 -18.34
CA PHE A 175 32.39 -19.90 -19.60
C PHE A 175 32.84 -21.36 -19.46
N ASP A 176 32.25 -22.24 -20.28
CA ASP A 176 32.68 -23.63 -20.42
C ASP A 176 33.82 -23.74 -21.46
N GLY A 177 35.01 -24.05 -20.97
CA GLY A 177 36.26 -24.10 -21.73
C GLY A 177 36.79 -25.51 -22.03
N PRO A 178 37.86 -25.60 -22.84
CA PRO A 178 38.59 -26.84 -23.09
C PRO A 178 39.20 -27.43 -21.82
N GLU A 179 39.19 -28.75 -21.69
CA GLU A 179 39.76 -29.46 -20.55
C GLU A 179 41.29 -29.58 -20.67
N ALA A 180 42.00 -28.49 -20.40
CA ALA A 180 43.46 -28.45 -20.48
C ALA A 180 44.16 -28.98 -19.22
N THR A 181 45.35 -29.56 -19.38
CA THR A 181 46.22 -30.00 -18.26
C THR A 181 46.61 -28.82 -17.36
N GLN A 182 46.86 -27.65 -17.96
CA GLN A 182 47.06 -26.39 -17.26
C GLN A 182 46.28 -25.26 -17.95
N SER A 183 45.48 -24.54 -17.17
CA SER A 183 44.78 -23.32 -17.60
C SER A 183 45.32 -22.11 -16.84
N ARG A 184 45.67 -21.04 -17.56
CA ARG A 184 46.15 -19.76 -17.00
C ARG A 184 45.35 -18.61 -17.61
N MET A 185 44.94 -17.64 -16.81
CA MET A 185 44.32 -16.41 -17.31
C MET A 185 45.06 -15.18 -16.81
N LYS A 186 45.29 -14.23 -17.71
CA LYS A 186 45.54 -12.83 -17.39
C LYS A 186 44.22 -12.06 -17.57
N LEU A 187 43.79 -11.35 -16.54
CA LEU A 187 42.54 -10.59 -16.52
C LEU A 187 42.83 -9.10 -16.26
N ARG A 188 42.40 -8.23 -17.17
CA ARG A 188 42.46 -6.76 -17.03
C ARG A 188 41.12 -6.21 -16.53
N LEU A 189 41.14 -5.47 -15.42
CA LEU A 189 39.96 -4.84 -14.81
C LEU A 189 40.10 -3.30 -14.72
N PRO A 190 39.00 -2.53 -14.87
CA PRO A 190 39.01 -1.07 -14.92
C PRO A 190 38.98 -0.40 -13.53
N ALA A 191 39.46 -1.08 -12.49
CA ALA A 191 39.51 -0.56 -11.12
C ALA A 191 40.73 -1.13 -10.38
N ALA A 192 41.56 -0.25 -9.83
CA ALA A 192 42.85 -0.58 -9.20
C ALA A 192 42.72 -1.36 -7.88
N ASP A 193 41.57 -1.24 -7.22
CA ASP A 193 41.21 -1.79 -5.91
C ASP A 193 40.22 -2.97 -5.99
N ALA A 194 39.94 -3.46 -7.20
CA ALA A 194 39.04 -4.59 -7.43
C ALA A 194 39.49 -5.87 -6.68
N ARG A 195 38.52 -6.64 -6.18
CA ARG A 195 38.81 -7.90 -5.46
C ARG A 195 38.40 -9.09 -6.31
N VAL A 196 39.37 -9.79 -6.89
CA VAL A 196 39.16 -10.95 -7.78
C VAL A 196 39.12 -12.26 -6.99
N SER A 197 38.04 -13.03 -7.16
CA SER A 197 37.82 -14.36 -6.59
C SER A 197 37.57 -15.38 -7.70
N ALA A 198 38.01 -16.62 -7.52
CA ALA A 198 37.70 -17.73 -8.43
C ALA A 198 37.85 -19.06 -7.68
N ALA A 199 36.77 -19.81 -7.51
CA ALA A 199 36.77 -21.04 -6.70
C ALA A 199 37.65 -22.16 -7.28
N GLU A 200 37.80 -22.18 -8.61
CA GLU A 200 38.62 -23.16 -9.33
C GLU A 200 40.11 -22.76 -9.45
N ALA A 201 40.49 -21.55 -9.00
CA ALA A 201 41.85 -21.06 -9.10
C ALA A 201 42.74 -21.57 -7.95
N THR A 202 43.85 -22.22 -8.28
CA THR A 202 44.87 -22.67 -7.32
C THR A 202 45.84 -21.56 -6.93
N ARG A 203 45.98 -20.52 -7.77
CA ARG A 203 46.76 -19.32 -7.47
C ARG A 203 46.12 -18.10 -8.13
N ILE A 204 46.02 -17.01 -7.39
CA ILE A 204 45.66 -15.67 -7.90
C ILE A 204 46.76 -14.71 -7.48
N THR A 205 47.42 -14.06 -8.44
CA THR A 205 48.38 -12.99 -8.21
C THR A 205 47.80 -11.69 -8.78
N ARG A 206 47.93 -10.57 -8.06
CA ARG A 206 47.29 -9.30 -8.41
C ARG A 206 48.33 -8.18 -8.46
N THR A 207 48.33 -7.42 -9.55
CA THR A 207 49.24 -6.30 -9.80
C THR A 207 48.40 -5.06 -10.07
N SER A 208 48.32 -4.16 -9.09
CA SER A 208 47.58 -2.91 -9.20
C SER A 208 48.39 -1.86 -9.98
N LYS A 209 47.72 -1.13 -10.85
CA LYS A 209 48.21 0.04 -11.61
C LYS A 209 47.26 1.20 -11.32
N GLU A 210 47.69 2.43 -11.58
CA GLU A 210 47.01 3.68 -11.16
C GLU A 210 45.48 3.72 -11.43
N LYS A 211 45.00 3.10 -12.52
CA LYS A 211 43.57 3.05 -12.90
C LYS A 211 43.07 1.66 -13.28
N SER A 212 43.85 0.61 -13.05
CA SER A 212 43.50 -0.75 -13.49
C SER A 212 44.15 -1.83 -12.63
N LEU A 213 43.54 -3.01 -12.60
CA LEU A 213 44.11 -4.19 -11.96
C LEU A 213 44.40 -5.24 -13.02
N GLU A 214 45.62 -5.79 -13.00
CA GLU A 214 45.94 -7.03 -13.71
C GLU A 214 45.94 -8.18 -12.70
N ALA A 215 45.13 -9.20 -12.95
CA ALA A 215 45.11 -10.43 -12.16
C ALA A 215 45.59 -11.61 -13.00
N GLU A 216 46.55 -12.36 -12.49
CA GLU A 216 47.01 -13.63 -13.06
C GLU A 216 46.43 -14.79 -12.24
N LEU A 217 45.60 -15.61 -12.89
CA LEU A 217 44.94 -16.77 -12.31
C LEU A 217 45.53 -18.05 -12.90
N VAL A 218 45.80 -19.04 -12.06
CA VAL A 218 46.11 -20.41 -12.47
C VAL A 218 44.99 -21.30 -11.96
N PHE A 219 44.37 -22.09 -12.85
CA PHE A 219 43.26 -22.97 -12.52
C PHE A 219 43.71 -24.41 -12.35
N ARG A 220 42.98 -25.17 -11.54
CA ARG A 220 43.01 -26.63 -11.62
C ARG A 220 42.40 -27.11 -12.94
N ARG A 221 42.66 -28.35 -13.33
CA ARG A 221 42.00 -28.98 -14.49
C ARG A 221 40.48 -28.93 -14.29
N SER A 222 39.81 -28.11 -15.10
CA SER A 222 38.38 -27.83 -15.04
C SER A 222 37.84 -27.60 -16.45
N LYS A 223 36.56 -27.93 -16.66
CA LYS A 223 35.80 -27.60 -17.88
C LYS A 223 35.10 -26.25 -17.80
N ARG A 224 35.05 -25.63 -16.62
CA ARG A 224 34.35 -24.37 -16.34
C ARG A 224 35.30 -23.39 -15.71
N ILE A 225 35.44 -22.22 -16.33
CA ILE A 225 36.18 -21.10 -15.77
C ILE A 225 35.14 -20.12 -15.24
N GLU A 226 35.23 -19.82 -13.95
CA GLU A 226 34.31 -18.95 -13.23
C GLU A 226 35.13 -18.00 -12.34
N ILE A 227 34.93 -16.71 -12.55
CA ILE A 227 35.68 -15.64 -11.90
C ILE A 227 34.69 -14.56 -11.50
N GLU A 228 34.77 -14.12 -10.25
CA GLU A 228 34.01 -13.01 -9.72
C GLU A 228 34.96 -11.86 -9.37
N TRP A 229 34.52 -10.62 -9.54
CA TRP A 229 35.19 -9.48 -8.97
C TRP A 229 34.22 -8.45 -8.42
N THR A 230 34.54 -7.88 -7.28
CA THR A 230 33.90 -6.63 -6.85
C THR A 230 34.67 -5.45 -7.42
N ILE A 231 33.92 -4.51 -8.00
CA ILE A 231 34.38 -3.14 -8.24
C ILE A 231 33.85 -2.34 -7.04
N PRO A 232 34.71 -1.88 -6.11
CA PRO A 232 34.27 -0.96 -5.07
C PRO A 232 33.56 0.21 -5.72
N ALA A 233 32.38 0.57 -5.22
CA ALA A 233 31.64 1.67 -5.78
C ALA A 233 32.48 2.94 -5.61
N ALA A 234 33.07 3.42 -6.72
CA ALA A 234 33.48 4.81 -6.80
C ALA A 234 32.27 5.62 -6.36
N LEU A 235 32.42 6.42 -5.30
CA LEU A 235 31.37 7.35 -4.92
C LEU A 235 31.00 8.11 -6.19
N PRO A 236 29.71 8.16 -6.59
CA PRO A 236 29.32 9.02 -7.70
C PRO A 236 29.90 10.41 -7.41
N PRO A 237 30.46 11.11 -8.42
CA PRO A 237 31.04 12.43 -8.20
C PRO A 237 30.02 13.23 -7.41
N LYS A 238 30.43 13.78 -6.26
CA LYS A 238 29.54 14.41 -5.29
C LYS A 238 28.72 15.46 -6.04
N VAL A 239 27.51 15.07 -6.46
CA VAL A 239 26.56 15.98 -7.08
C VAL A 239 26.36 17.01 -6.00
N GLU A 240 26.77 18.22 -6.30
CA GLU A 240 26.69 19.32 -5.34
C GLU A 240 25.20 19.49 -5.08
N VAL A 241 24.73 18.97 -3.94
CA VAL A 241 23.32 18.97 -3.58
C VAL A 241 22.97 20.43 -3.40
N VAL A 242 22.41 21.01 -4.46
CA VAL A 242 21.98 22.39 -4.48
C VAL A 242 20.85 22.47 -3.46
N PRO A 243 21.04 23.19 -2.34
CA PRO A 243 20.00 23.28 -1.33
C PRO A 243 18.74 23.86 -1.99
N PRO A 244 17.55 23.27 -1.73
CA PRO A 244 16.32 23.74 -2.32
C PRO A 244 16.09 25.18 -1.90
N ARG A 245 15.94 26.08 -2.87
CA ARG A 245 15.59 27.48 -2.63
C ARG A 245 14.21 27.71 -3.20
N PHE A 246 13.25 28.03 -2.33
CA PHE A 246 11.84 28.18 -2.71
C PHE A 246 11.22 29.42 -2.07
N THR A 247 10.05 29.81 -2.56
CA THR A 247 9.22 30.88 -1.99
C THR A 247 7.84 30.34 -1.67
N VAL A 248 7.22 30.90 -0.63
CA VAL A 248 5.89 30.49 -0.15
C VAL A 248 4.91 31.65 -0.26
N ALA A 249 3.78 31.42 -0.92
CA ALA A 249 2.61 32.27 -0.90
C ALA A 249 1.46 31.54 -0.17
N ASN A 250 1.07 32.04 0.99
CA ASN A 250 0.02 31.45 1.84
C ASN A 250 -1.33 32.16 1.62
N ALA A 251 -2.42 31.39 1.51
CA ALA A 251 -3.80 31.87 1.52
C ALA A 251 -4.57 31.23 2.68
N ALA A 252 -4.65 31.95 3.80
CA ALA A 252 -5.27 31.49 5.03
C ALA A 252 -6.68 32.08 5.23
N LEU A 253 -7.65 31.21 5.48
CA LEU A 253 -8.98 31.55 5.97
C LEU A 253 -9.07 31.20 7.45
N ALA A 254 -9.37 32.18 8.28
CA ALA A 254 -9.57 32.02 9.72
C ALA A 254 -11.05 32.21 10.08
N THR A 255 -11.66 31.18 10.62
CA THR A 255 -13.05 31.16 11.10
C THR A 255 -13.04 31.23 12.62
N VAL A 256 -13.46 32.38 13.16
CA VAL A 256 -13.60 32.58 14.61
C VAL A 256 -14.98 32.07 15.08
N THR A 257 -15.00 31.20 16.09
CA THR A 257 -16.21 30.62 16.71
C THR A 257 -16.30 30.97 18.20
N GLU A 258 -17.32 30.49 18.92
CA GLU A 258 -17.44 30.69 20.38
C GLU A 258 -16.34 30.01 21.21
N LYS A 259 -15.60 29.05 20.64
CA LYS A 259 -14.73 28.12 21.37
C LYS A 259 -13.36 27.87 20.74
N HIS A 260 -13.20 28.11 19.45
CA HIS A 260 -11.94 27.91 18.73
C HIS A 260 -11.84 28.84 17.52
N ILE A 261 -10.61 29.09 17.06
CA ILE A 261 -10.31 29.63 15.74
C ILE A 261 -9.98 28.43 14.86
N SER A 262 -10.70 28.22 13.77
CA SER A 262 -10.34 27.24 12.74
C SER A 262 -9.59 27.94 11.62
N CYS A 263 -8.44 27.41 11.23
CA CYS A 263 -7.58 27.94 10.18
C CYS A 263 -7.43 26.90 9.06
N ASP A 264 -7.77 27.32 7.84
CA ASP A 264 -7.52 26.58 6.61
C ASP A 264 -6.53 27.38 5.77
N ALA A 265 -5.28 26.90 5.70
CA ALA A 265 -4.18 27.55 5.01
C ALA A 265 -3.79 26.76 3.75
N GLN A 266 -3.76 27.44 2.61
CA GLN A 266 -3.25 26.88 1.36
C GLN A 266 -1.91 27.51 1.02
N LEU A 267 -0.84 26.72 1.15
CA LEU A 267 0.52 27.10 0.78
C LEU A 267 0.73 26.80 -0.71
N GLN A 268 1.16 27.81 -1.46
CA GLN A 268 1.74 27.70 -2.79
C GLN A 268 3.25 27.81 -2.65
N ILE A 269 3.98 26.76 -3.02
CA ILE A 269 5.44 26.66 -2.84
C ILE A 269 6.08 26.59 -4.22
N ASP A 270 6.80 27.64 -4.60
CA ASP A 270 7.51 27.73 -5.87
C ASP A 270 9.01 27.50 -5.64
N LEU A 271 9.57 26.43 -6.19
CA LEU A 271 11.00 26.14 -6.16
C LEU A 271 11.72 26.94 -7.24
N LEU A 272 12.69 27.76 -6.82
CA LEU A 272 13.52 28.57 -7.69
C LEU A 272 14.82 27.85 -8.09
N ARG A 273 15.28 26.89 -7.27
CA ARG A 273 16.51 26.13 -7.49
C ARG A 273 16.52 24.86 -6.63
N GLY A 274 17.10 23.78 -7.16
CA GLY A 274 17.23 22.51 -6.44
C GLY A 274 15.94 21.70 -6.46
N GLU A 275 15.93 20.59 -5.71
CA GLU A 275 14.78 19.69 -5.58
C GLU A 275 14.61 19.28 -4.11
N THR A 276 13.36 19.18 -3.64
CA THR A 276 13.06 18.67 -2.29
C THR A 276 11.94 17.65 -2.32
N ASP A 277 12.01 16.69 -1.41
CA ASP A 277 10.94 15.77 -1.02
C ASP A 277 10.45 16.04 0.40
N THR A 278 10.93 17.09 1.07
CA THR A 278 10.59 17.40 2.45
C THR A 278 10.39 18.91 2.65
N PHE A 279 9.37 19.27 3.42
CA PHE A 279 9.14 20.63 3.93
C PHE A 279 9.03 20.59 5.46
N ALA A 280 9.62 21.57 6.14
CA ALA A 280 9.45 21.78 7.57
C ALA A 280 8.52 22.98 7.80
N LEU A 281 7.45 22.77 8.55
CA LEU A 281 6.50 23.80 8.95
C LEU A 281 6.58 24.00 10.48
N THR A 282 6.23 25.19 10.94
CA THR A 282 6.06 25.48 12.37
C THR A 282 4.68 26.05 12.65
N LEU A 283 4.07 25.61 13.74
CA LEU A 283 2.86 26.18 14.34
C LEU A 283 3.08 26.32 15.86
N PRO A 284 2.35 27.21 16.55
CA PRO A 284 2.34 27.24 18.02
C PRO A 284 1.83 25.92 18.60
N ALA A 285 2.35 25.46 19.73
CA ALA A 285 1.88 24.23 20.39
C ALA A 285 0.44 24.31 20.93
N SER A 286 -0.16 25.51 20.96
CA SER A 286 -1.58 25.72 21.25
C SER A 286 -2.52 25.40 20.08
N ALA A 287 -1.99 25.21 18.86
CA ALA A 287 -2.75 24.76 17.71
C ALA A 287 -2.83 23.23 17.65
N GLN A 288 -3.99 22.71 17.29
CA GLN A 288 -4.20 21.30 16.98
C GLN A 288 -4.27 21.13 15.46
N ILE A 289 -3.34 20.39 14.88
CA ILE A 289 -3.40 20.02 13.46
C ILE A 289 -4.55 19.02 13.27
N LEU A 290 -5.49 19.37 12.40
CA LEU A 290 -6.59 18.49 12.01
C LEU A 290 -6.23 17.67 10.77
N LYS A 291 -5.54 18.29 9.81
CA LYS A 291 -5.25 17.67 8.51
C LYS A 291 -4.12 18.41 7.78
N ILE A 292 -3.25 17.67 7.10
CA ILE A 292 -2.30 18.22 6.13
C ILE A 292 -2.46 17.42 4.85
N GLU A 293 -2.65 18.12 3.72
CA GLU A 293 -2.94 17.53 2.42
C GLU A 293 -2.00 18.03 1.34
N GLY A 294 -1.40 17.10 0.61
CA GLY A 294 -0.60 17.37 -0.57
C GLY A 294 -0.45 16.10 -1.38
N LYS A 295 -0.19 16.22 -2.68
CA LYS A 295 0.02 15.07 -3.56
C LYS A 295 1.19 14.24 -3.02
N GLY A 296 0.92 13.02 -2.54
CA GLY A 296 1.94 12.12 -2.00
C GLY A 296 2.58 12.58 -0.68
N ALA A 297 1.95 13.51 0.03
CA ALA A 297 2.43 13.99 1.33
C ALA A 297 2.11 13.00 2.46
N SER A 298 3.04 12.92 3.40
CA SER A 298 2.89 12.31 4.72
C SER A 298 3.50 13.26 5.75
N TRP A 299 3.03 13.29 6.98
CA TRP A 299 3.53 14.25 7.97
C TRP A 299 3.71 13.61 9.35
N ARG A 300 4.61 14.21 10.13
CA ARG A 300 4.80 13.99 11.57
C ARG A 300 4.97 15.34 12.24
N ALA A 301 4.56 15.45 13.50
CA ALA A 301 4.77 16.64 14.29
C ALA A 301 5.36 16.25 15.64
N ASP A 302 6.38 17.00 16.07
CA ASP A 302 7.04 16.88 17.36
C ASP A 302 6.93 18.25 18.08
N VAL A 303 6.63 18.25 19.37
CA VAL A 303 6.42 19.48 20.15
C VAL A 303 7.70 19.83 20.90
N GLU A 304 8.32 20.97 20.57
CA GLU A 304 9.54 21.46 21.20
C GLU A 304 9.42 22.93 21.58
N SER A 305 9.79 23.27 22.81
CA SER A 305 9.93 24.67 23.29
C SER A 305 8.69 25.57 23.15
N GLY A 306 7.48 25.01 23.05
CA GLY A 306 6.22 25.76 22.91
C GLY A 306 5.75 25.94 21.47
N GLU A 307 6.53 25.47 20.50
CA GLU A 307 6.16 25.32 19.09
C GLU A 307 5.98 23.82 18.76
N GLN A 308 5.30 23.51 17.67
CA GLN A 308 5.28 22.18 17.05
C GLN A 308 6.02 22.25 15.72
N GLN A 309 7.04 21.41 15.58
CA GLN A 309 7.85 21.24 14.39
C GLN A 309 7.23 20.13 13.55
N ILE A 310 6.85 20.44 12.32
CA ILE A 310 6.05 19.58 11.46
C ILE A 310 6.88 19.21 10.23
N VAL A 311 7.28 17.94 10.14
CA VAL A 311 8.01 17.43 8.98
C VAL A 311 7.02 16.81 8.00
N VAL A 312 6.84 17.46 6.85
CA VAL A 312 6.01 16.99 5.74
C VAL A 312 6.92 16.33 4.70
N ALA A 313 6.93 15.00 4.69
CA ALA A 313 7.71 14.17 3.78
C ALA A 313 6.86 13.67 2.61
N LEU A 314 7.34 13.92 1.39
CA LEU A 314 6.72 13.55 0.13
C LEU A 314 7.28 12.22 -0.39
N ASN A 315 6.45 11.45 -1.10
CA ASN A 315 6.88 10.22 -1.76
C ASN A 315 7.63 10.44 -3.09
N HIS A 316 7.90 11.69 -3.47
CA HIS A 316 8.63 12.08 -4.68
C HIS A 316 9.31 13.43 -4.46
N LYS A 317 10.38 13.68 -5.23
CA LYS A 317 11.00 15.01 -5.28
C LYS A 317 10.19 15.95 -6.17
N VAL A 318 10.13 17.21 -5.76
CA VAL A 318 9.54 18.33 -6.49
C VAL A 318 10.68 19.28 -6.87
N ALA A 319 10.62 19.84 -8.09
CA ALA A 319 11.60 20.78 -8.63
C ALA A 319 11.02 22.14 -9.05
N ASP A 320 9.69 22.22 -9.28
CA ASP A 320 9.04 23.41 -9.85
C ASP A 320 8.02 24.04 -8.87
N HIS A 321 6.87 23.40 -8.66
CA HIS A 321 5.77 23.93 -7.84
C HIS A 321 5.11 22.83 -7.00
N TYR A 322 4.74 23.17 -5.76
CA TYR A 322 3.95 22.32 -4.88
C TYR A 322 2.82 23.10 -4.19
N THR A 323 1.68 22.44 -4.00
CA THR A 323 0.56 22.97 -3.18
C THR A 323 0.40 22.08 -1.94
N LEU A 324 0.32 22.71 -0.77
CA LEU A 324 0.04 22.04 0.50
C LEU A 324 -1.13 22.74 1.21
N GLY A 325 -2.17 21.98 1.56
CA GLY A 325 -3.26 22.42 2.44
C GLY A 325 -2.94 22.04 3.89
N VAL A 326 -3.17 22.95 4.83
CA VAL A 326 -2.95 22.76 6.27
C VAL A 326 -4.19 23.25 7.01
N HIS A 327 -4.90 22.33 7.66
CA HIS A 327 -6.08 22.59 8.47
C HIS A 327 -5.73 22.39 9.94
N TYR A 328 -5.95 23.41 10.75
CA TYR A 328 -5.58 23.44 12.16
C TYR A 328 -6.54 24.33 12.94
N GLU A 329 -6.68 24.11 14.24
CA GLU A 329 -7.53 24.92 15.11
C GLU A 329 -6.83 25.30 16.42
N THR A 330 -7.23 26.40 17.04
CA THR A 330 -6.72 26.82 18.36
C THR A 330 -7.88 27.16 19.27
N ALA A 331 -7.89 26.58 20.47
CA ALA A 331 -8.93 26.83 21.45
C ALA A 331 -8.94 28.29 21.94
N ILE A 332 -10.13 28.83 22.14
CA ILE A 332 -10.36 30.17 22.69
C ILE A 332 -10.64 30.03 24.19
N ALA A 333 -9.94 30.82 25.01
CA ALA A 333 -10.21 30.88 26.45
C ALA A 333 -11.60 31.49 26.73
N THR A 334 -12.29 30.98 27.76
CA THR A 334 -13.68 31.34 28.10
C THR A 334 -13.89 32.84 28.32
N ASP A 335 -12.86 33.53 28.80
CA ASP A 335 -12.80 34.95 29.17
C ASP A 335 -11.93 35.78 28.21
N ALA A 336 -11.56 35.25 27.05
CA ALA A 336 -10.80 35.99 26.05
C ALA A 336 -11.54 37.25 25.58
N ALA A 337 -10.86 38.40 25.61
CA ALA A 337 -11.29 39.64 24.97
C ALA A 337 -10.50 39.95 23.67
N THR A 338 -9.34 39.30 23.50
CA THR A 338 -8.46 39.42 22.35
C THR A 338 -7.99 38.02 21.94
N LEU A 339 -7.89 37.79 20.63
CA LEU A 339 -7.43 36.54 20.02
C LEU A 339 -6.18 36.81 19.18
N ALA A 340 -5.12 36.04 19.41
CA ALA A 340 -3.99 35.97 18.48
C ALA A 340 -4.23 34.82 17.50
N LEU A 341 -4.14 35.07 16.19
CA LEU A 341 -4.23 33.99 15.21
C LEU A 341 -2.96 33.13 15.23
N PRO A 342 -3.09 31.78 15.23
CA PRO A 342 -1.93 30.89 15.19
C PRO A 342 -1.20 30.99 13.84
N ARG A 343 0.07 31.43 13.91
CA ARG A 343 0.96 31.67 12.77
C ARG A 343 1.54 30.36 12.23
N LEU A 344 1.23 30.03 10.98
CA LEU A 344 1.89 28.97 10.21
C LEU A 344 3.12 29.54 9.50
N SER A 345 4.31 28.97 9.72
CA SER A 345 5.53 29.29 8.95
C SER A 345 6.12 28.07 8.25
N VAL A 346 7.03 28.31 7.29
CA VAL A 346 7.73 27.28 6.52
C VAL A 346 9.22 27.59 6.57
N ALA A 347 10.00 26.72 7.20
CA ALA A 347 11.44 26.94 7.38
C ALA A 347 12.18 26.97 6.04
N ASP A 348 13.32 27.67 5.99
CA ASP A 348 14.20 27.83 4.82
C ASP A 348 13.56 28.46 3.57
N ALA A 349 12.34 29.01 3.67
CA ALA A 349 11.71 29.77 2.60
C ALA A 349 12.49 31.06 2.31
N ALA A 350 12.95 31.25 1.07
CA ALA A 350 13.69 32.44 0.65
C ALA A 350 12.82 33.72 0.59
N ARG A 351 11.50 33.54 0.66
CA ARG A 351 10.48 34.56 0.91
C ARG A 351 9.20 33.86 1.34
N HIS A 352 8.54 34.35 2.37
CA HIS A 352 7.21 33.92 2.76
C HIS A 352 6.30 35.16 2.80
N SER A 353 5.18 35.09 2.09
CA SER A 353 4.17 36.16 2.03
C SER A 353 2.79 35.54 1.96
N GLY A 354 1.74 36.30 2.24
CA GLY A 354 0.41 35.72 2.23
C GLY A 354 -0.74 36.67 2.51
N TYR A 355 -1.93 36.08 2.44
CA TYR A 355 -3.20 36.72 2.69
C TYR A 355 -3.92 36.01 3.83
N VAL A 356 -4.51 36.78 4.74
CA VAL A 356 -5.36 36.28 5.82
C VAL A 356 -6.74 36.90 5.67
N ALA A 357 -7.76 36.06 5.48
CA ALA A 357 -9.16 36.44 5.52
C ALA A 357 -9.78 35.95 6.84
N VAL A 358 -10.55 36.82 7.50
CA VAL A 358 -11.22 36.52 8.78
C VAL A 358 -12.72 36.52 8.58
N ILE A 359 -13.37 35.42 8.96
CA ILE A 359 -14.83 35.26 9.04
C ILE A 359 -15.23 34.85 10.46
N THR A 360 -16.49 35.07 10.84
CA THR A 360 -17.05 34.60 12.12
C THR A 360 -18.17 33.59 11.90
N GLN A 361 -18.25 32.58 12.75
CA GLN A 361 -19.35 31.61 12.79
C GLN A 361 -19.95 31.57 14.20
N GLY A 362 -21.27 31.46 14.28
CA GLY A 362 -21.99 31.49 15.55
C GLY A 362 -22.24 32.90 16.09
N ASN A 363 -22.53 33.00 17.38
CA ASN A 363 -22.87 34.24 18.07
C ASN A 363 -21.61 34.91 18.63
N VAL A 364 -20.70 35.29 17.73
CA VAL A 364 -19.45 35.98 18.05
C VAL A 364 -19.24 37.20 17.17
N GLU A 365 -18.60 38.20 17.74
CA GLU A 365 -18.26 39.45 17.08
C GLU A 365 -16.75 39.67 17.11
N VAL A 366 -16.23 40.12 15.98
CA VAL A 366 -14.85 40.60 15.79
C VAL A 366 -14.97 41.99 15.17
N ASP A 367 -14.84 43.01 16.01
CA ASP A 367 -15.11 44.42 15.65
C ASP A 367 -13.90 45.09 15.00
N HIS A 368 -12.71 44.89 15.60
CA HIS A 368 -11.45 45.45 15.12
C HIS A 368 -10.25 44.53 15.39
N TYR A 369 -9.15 44.79 14.67
CA TYR A 369 -7.84 44.25 15.02
C TYR A 369 -7.20 45.11 16.12
N ALA A 370 -6.48 44.46 17.04
CA ALA A 370 -5.89 45.10 18.21
C ALA A 370 -4.56 45.80 17.87
N ALA A 371 -4.10 46.68 18.75
CA ALA A 371 -2.91 47.52 18.54
C ALA A 371 -1.61 46.73 18.45
N GLU A 372 -1.60 45.53 19.01
CA GLU A 372 -0.54 44.51 18.99
C GLU A 372 -0.43 43.77 17.64
N THR A 373 -1.19 44.20 16.62
CA THR A 373 -1.10 43.64 15.26
C THR A 373 0.14 44.16 14.54
N GLU A 374 1.08 43.26 14.22
CA GLU A 374 2.39 43.58 13.65
C GLU A 374 2.67 42.79 12.36
N GLY A 375 3.42 43.37 11.42
CA GLY A 375 3.81 42.70 10.15
C GLY A 375 2.72 42.56 9.07
N LEU A 376 1.45 42.91 9.37
CA LEU A 376 0.33 42.83 8.44
C LEU A 376 -0.13 44.21 7.94
N ARG A 377 -0.50 44.29 6.65
CA ARG A 377 -1.21 45.43 6.06
C ARG A 377 -2.66 45.05 5.79
N ARG A 378 -3.62 45.82 6.30
CA ARG A 378 -5.05 45.67 5.95
C ARG A 378 -5.28 45.95 4.45
N ILE A 379 -6.16 45.18 3.84
CA ILE A 379 -6.63 45.30 2.46
C ILE A 379 -8.16 45.27 2.41
N ASP A 380 -8.75 45.53 1.25
CA ASP A 380 -10.16 45.27 1.03
C ASP A 380 -10.41 43.76 0.80
N ALA A 381 -11.62 43.27 1.06
CA ALA A 381 -11.97 41.88 0.77
C ALA A 381 -11.96 41.57 -0.74
N SER A 382 -12.14 42.58 -1.60
CA SER A 382 -12.02 42.46 -3.05
C SER A 382 -10.56 42.36 -3.57
N ASP A 383 -9.56 42.71 -2.74
CA ASP A 383 -8.14 42.52 -3.04
C ASP A 383 -7.65 41.08 -2.73
N LEU A 384 -8.49 40.23 -2.12
CA LEU A 384 -8.12 38.86 -1.78
C LEU A 384 -8.01 37.96 -3.03
N PRO A 385 -7.09 36.96 -3.03
CA PRO A 385 -7.02 35.96 -4.09
C PRO A 385 -8.37 35.23 -4.27
N ALA A 386 -8.84 35.10 -5.50
CA ALA A 386 -10.16 34.53 -5.79
C ALA A 386 -10.36 33.11 -5.20
N ALA A 387 -9.29 32.30 -5.12
CA ALA A 387 -9.33 30.97 -4.49
C ALA A 387 -9.58 31.02 -2.97
N LEU A 388 -9.13 32.08 -2.28
CA LEU A 388 -9.39 32.30 -0.86
C LEU A 388 -10.84 32.78 -0.65
N THR A 389 -11.29 33.73 -1.47
CA THR A 389 -12.68 34.22 -1.43
C THR A 389 -13.69 33.11 -1.75
N ALA A 390 -13.37 32.20 -2.66
CA ALA A 390 -14.23 31.04 -2.99
C ALA A 390 -14.32 29.98 -1.87
N ARG A 391 -13.40 30.01 -0.89
CA ARG A 391 -13.41 29.13 0.29
C ARG A 391 -14.20 29.71 1.48
N ALA A 392 -14.49 31.02 1.46
CA ALA A 392 -15.30 31.67 2.47
C ALA A 392 -16.80 31.43 2.20
N ASP A 393 -17.49 30.73 3.12
CA ASP A 393 -18.93 30.49 3.09
C ASP A 393 -19.76 31.68 3.65
N ARG A 394 -19.08 32.67 4.23
CA ARG A 394 -19.63 33.81 4.96
C ARG A 394 -18.85 35.10 4.64
N PRO A 395 -19.42 36.30 4.86
CA PRO A 395 -18.75 37.57 4.55
C PRO A 395 -17.42 37.74 5.31
N VAL A 396 -16.37 38.11 4.58
CA VAL A 396 -15.06 38.46 5.15
C VAL A 396 -15.17 39.77 5.91
N LEU A 397 -14.90 39.74 7.22
CA LEU A 397 -14.94 40.91 8.10
C LEU A 397 -13.64 41.72 8.01
N HIS A 398 -12.51 41.02 8.00
CA HIS A 398 -11.18 41.61 7.89
C HIS A 398 -10.32 40.83 6.88
N ALA A 399 -9.53 41.56 6.12
CA ALA A 399 -8.61 41.03 5.12
C ALA A 399 -7.25 41.69 5.30
N PHE A 400 -6.20 40.89 5.30
CA PHE A 400 -4.81 41.34 5.50
C PHE A 400 -3.88 40.70 4.49
N HIS A 401 -2.79 41.40 4.18
CA HIS A 401 -1.65 40.90 3.42
C HIS A 401 -0.37 41.13 4.22
N TYR A 402 0.47 40.09 4.32
CA TYR A 402 1.82 40.16 4.91
C TYR A 402 2.88 39.84 3.85
N ALA A 403 4.04 40.48 3.97
CA ALA A 403 5.14 40.36 2.99
C ALA A 403 6.33 39.52 3.49
N ASP A 404 6.32 39.17 4.77
CA ASP A 404 7.36 38.46 5.53
C ASP A 404 6.72 37.45 6.48
N GLU A 405 7.44 36.43 6.95
CA GLU A 405 6.89 35.44 7.87
C GLU A 405 6.67 35.97 9.29
N GLU A 406 7.44 36.96 9.73
CA GLU A 406 7.24 37.57 11.04
C GLU A 406 6.04 38.53 11.05
N HIS A 407 4.90 38.00 11.47
CA HIS A 407 3.67 38.77 11.71
C HIS A 407 2.89 38.24 12.92
N LEU A 408 2.01 39.09 13.46
CA LEU A 408 1.07 38.79 14.53
C LEU A 408 -0.27 39.47 14.18
N LEU A 409 -1.34 38.69 14.02
CA LEU A 409 -2.69 39.24 13.89
C LEU A 409 -3.44 39.06 15.22
N ALA A 410 -3.68 40.17 15.90
CA ALA A 410 -4.48 40.23 17.11
C ALA A 410 -5.87 40.81 16.79
N LEU A 411 -6.93 40.16 17.25
CA LEU A 411 -8.33 40.52 16.97
C LEU A 411 -9.09 40.72 18.28
N SER A 412 -9.89 41.79 18.39
CA SER A 412 -10.88 41.86 19.47
C SER A 412 -11.91 40.76 19.29
N TYR A 413 -12.37 40.18 20.39
CA TYR A 413 -13.35 39.10 20.37
C TYR A 413 -14.39 39.31 21.46
N ARG A 414 -15.66 39.23 21.07
CA ARG A 414 -16.79 39.26 21.99
C ARG A 414 -17.74 38.12 21.68
N ARG A 415 -17.86 37.17 22.61
CA ARG A 415 -18.92 36.17 22.58
C ARG A 415 -20.25 36.82 23.00
N MET A 416 -21.29 36.60 22.22
CA MET A 416 -22.65 37.06 22.52
C MET A 416 -23.47 35.95 23.17
N GLN A 417 -24.57 36.32 23.83
CA GLN A 417 -25.50 35.36 24.42
C GLN A 417 -26.58 34.97 23.40
N ASP A 418 -26.84 33.67 23.25
CA ASP A 418 -27.93 33.15 22.45
C ASP A 418 -29.29 33.66 22.98
N VAL A 419 -30.06 34.32 22.12
CA VAL A 419 -31.48 34.62 22.41
C VAL A 419 -32.32 33.43 21.93
N PRO A 420 -33.02 32.69 22.82
CA PRO A 420 -33.76 31.51 22.43
C PRO A 420 -34.97 31.88 21.55
N VAL A 421 -34.88 31.57 20.26
CA VAL A 421 -36.00 31.68 19.31
C VAL A 421 -36.98 30.54 19.56
N ARG A 422 -38.29 30.77 19.40
CA ARG A 422 -39.30 29.72 19.52
C ARG A 422 -39.16 28.69 18.39
N VAL A 423 -38.55 27.55 18.71
CA VAL A 423 -38.29 26.46 17.76
C VAL A 423 -39.50 25.53 17.51
N ALA A 424 -40.54 25.60 18.35
CA ALA A 424 -41.75 24.80 18.24
C ALA A 424 -42.95 25.48 18.92
N GLY A 425 -44.18 25.02 18.62
CA GLY A 425 -45.42 25.45 19.24
C GLY A 425 -46.59 24.51 18.94
N ILE A 426 -47.68 24.62 19.70
CA ILE A 426 -48.88 23.78 19.55
C ILE A 426 -50.05 24.66 19.05
N ASP A 427 -50.54 24.38 17.84
CA ASP A 427 -51.68 25.10 17.24
C ASP A 427 -52.98 24.74 17.96
N ARG A 428 -53.15 23.46 18.31
CA ARG A 428 -54.33 22.96 19.03
C ARG A 428 -53.97 21.74 19.90
N ALA A 429 -54.53 21.68 21.10
CA ALA A 429 -54.63 20.49 21.93
C ALA A 429 -56.10 20.01 21.99
N ARG A 430 -56.34 18.74 21.72
CA ARG A 430 -57.61 18.04 21.93
C ARG A 430 -57.40 16.94 22.96
N ILE A 431 -58.09 17.02 24.09
CA ILE A 431 -57.99 16.07 25.19
C ILE A 431 -59.34 15.39 25.36
N ARG A 432 -59.33 14.08 25.57
CA ARG A 432 -60.51 13.27 25.86
C ARG A 432 -60.22 12.39 27.07
N SER A 433 -60.98 12.55 28.14
CA SER A 433 -60.83 11.74 29.36
C SER A 433 -62.08 10.91 29.61
N ILE A 434 -61.92 9.61 29.78
CA ILE A 434 -62.98 8.67 30.15
C ILE A 434 -62.76 8.27 31.61
N ILE A 435 -63.76 8.51 32.46
CA ILE A 435 -63.76 8.11 33.87
C ILE A 435 -64.55 6.81 33.99
N THR A 436 -63.96 5.78 34.59
CA THR A 436 -64.65 4.51 34.91
C THR A 436 -65.18 4.48 36.33
N GLU A 437 -66.07 3.53 36.64
CA GLU A 437 -66.68 3.40 37.97
C GLU A 437 -65.65 3.01 39.05
N GLU A 438 -64.65 2.22 38.66
CA GLU A 438 -63.50 1.82 39.47
C GLU A 438 -62.54 2.99 39.75
N GLY A 439 -62.76 4.16 39.15
CA GLY A 439 -61.92 5.34 39.31
C GLY A 439 -60.65 5.30 38.49
N LEU A 440 -60.67 4.63 37.34
CA LEU A 440 -59.65 4.78 36.31
C LEU A 440 -60.01 5.98 35.44
N ILE A 441 -59.02 6.77 35.08
CA ILE A 441 -59.14 7.91 34.18
C ILE A 441 -58.23 7.64 32.99
N ILE A 442 -58.82 7.27 31.87
CA ILE A 442 -58.09 7.03 30.61
C ILE A 442 -58.15 8.32 29.81
N THR A 443 -57.00 8.95 29.58
CA THR A 443 -56.90 10.21 28.84
C THR A 443 -56.14 10.02 27.54
N GLN A 444 -56.76 10.41 26.42
CA GLN A 444 -56.12 10.58 25.13
C GLN A 444 -55.94 12.07 24.86
N ALA A 445 -54.72 12.51 24.56
CA ALA A 445 -54.42 13.88 24.17
C ALA A 445 -53.74 13.91 22.80
N GLN A 446 -54.29 14.73 21.88
CA GLN A 446 -53.78 14.97 20.54
C GLN A 446 -53.36 16.44 20.41
N TYR A 447 -52.11 16.67 20.00
CA TYR A 447 -51.51 17.98 19.80
C TYR A 447 -51.18 18.18 18.32
N MET A 448 -51.59 19.30 17.73
CA MET A 448 -51.11 19.72 16.41
C MET A 448 -49.85 20.56 16.59
N VAL A 449 -48.69 19.94 16.36
CA VAL A 449 -47.36 20.51 16.66
C VAL A 449 -46.73 21.08 15.40
N ARG A 450 -46.21 22.32 15.50
CA ARG A 450 -45.23 22.88 14.56
C ARG A 450 -43.85 22.76 15.19
N ASN A 451 -42.86 22.20 14.49
CA ASN A 451 -41.52 22.00 15.03
C ASN A 451 -40.43 22.20 13.98
N ASN A 452 -39.45 23.08 14.27
CA ASN A 452 -38.28 23.28 13.43
C ASN A 452 -37.05 22.50 13.95
N LEU A 453 -36.81 22.52 15.28
CA LEU A 453 -35.55 22.06 15.88
C LEU A 453 -35.67 21.38 17.26
N LYS A 454 -36.86 21.30 17.89
CA LYS A 454 -37.02 20.67 19.21
C LYS A 454 -37.06 19.15 19.06
N GLN A 455 -36.29 18.43 19.88
CA GLN A 455 -36.16 16.96 19.76
C GLN A 455 -37.29 16.18 20.45
N PHE A 456 -37.88 16.73 21.52
CA PHE A 456 -38.94 16.08 22.30
C PHE A 456 -40.00 17.11 22.70
N LEU A 457 -41.27 16.73 22.69
CA LEU A 457 -42.34 17.40 23.42
C LEU A 457 -42.34 16.86 24.84
N GLN A 458 -42.30 17.76 25.84
CA GLN A 458 -42.34 17.36 27.23
C GLN A 458 -43.78 17.49 27.76
N LEU A 459 -44.29 16.44 28.38
CA LEU A 459 -45.65 16.36 28.92
C LEU A 459 -45.61 15.92 30.38
N GLY A 460 -45.99 16.80 31.30
CA GLY A 460 -46.30 16.43 32.68
C GLY A 460 -47.68 15.79 32.74
N ILE A 461 -47.76 14.52 33.15
CA ILE A 461 -48.99 13.71 33.16
C ILE A 461 -49.34 13.11 34.52
N GLY A 462 -48.57 13.42 35.57
CA GLY A 462 -48.64 12.80 36.88
C GLY A 462 -47.66 11.62 37.00
N ALA A 463 -46.88 11.60 38.07
CA ALA A 463 -45.90 10.55 38.35
C ALA A 463 -46.50 9.14 38.23
N ASP A 464 -47.72 8.93 38.76
CA ASP A 464 -48.47 7.67 38.77
C ASP A 464 -49.15 7.30 37.43
N ALA A 465 -49.01 8.12 36.38
CA ALA A 465 -49.66 7.88 35.10
C ALA A 465 -48.96 6.80 34.26
N GLU A 466 -49.71 5.76 33.89
CA GLU A 466 -49.25 4.69 33.01
C GLU A 466 -49.44 5.09 31.54
N VAL A 467 -48.36 5.30 30.80
CA VAL A 467 -48.43 5.61 29.36
C VAL A 467 -48.69 4.33 28.58
N TRP A 468 -49.79 4.29 27.84
CA TRP A 468 -50.19 3.14 27.03
C TRP A 468 -49.71 3.25 25.58
N THR A 469 -49.86 4.42 24.96
CA THR A 469 -49.41 4.67 23.57
C THR A 469 -48.89 6.09 23.39
N ALA A 470 -47.96 6.25 22.44
CA ALA A 470 -47.58 7.55 21.88
C ALA A 470 -47.39 7.43 20.36
N LEU A 471 -47.93 8.39 19.61
CA LEU A 471 -47.85 8.45 18.15
C LEU A 471 -47.34 9.83 17.72
N VAL A 472 -46.48 9.88 16.70
CA VAL A 472 -45.99 11.13 16.11
C VAL A 472 -46.16 11.04 14.61
N ASN A 473 -46.92 11.97 14.04
CA ASN A 473 -47.44 11.90 12.68
C ASN A 473 -48.04 10.52 12.36
N ARG A 474 -48.92 10.05 13.26
CA ARG A 474 -49.61 8.73 13.23
C ARG A 474 -48.70 7.49 13.26
N LYS A 475 -47.39 7.64 13.51
CA LYS A 475 -46.45 6.52 13.66
C LYS A 475 -46.14 6.26 15.14
N PRO A 476 -46.14 5.00 15.62
CA PRO A 476 -45.72 4.67 16.97
C PRO A 476 -44.31 5.18 17.28
N VAL A 477 -44.17 5.85 18.41
CA VAL A 477 -42.88 6.26 18.98
C VAL A 477 -42.73 5.67 20.37
N ARG A 478 -41.48 5.51 20.81
CA ARG A 478 -41.16 5.12 22.18
C ARG A 478 -41.01 6.39 23.04
N PRO A 479 -41.97 6.71 23.93
CA PRO A 479 -41.78 7.81 24.86
C PRO A 479 -40.73 7.41 25.91
N ALA A 480 -40.07 8.40 26.50
CA ALA A 480 -39.16 8.25 27.63
C ALA A 480 -39.67 9.03 28.84
N ARG A 481 -39.12 8.78 30.02
CA ARG A 481 -39.22 9.68 31.18
C ARG A 481 -37.81 10.13 31.55
N ASN A 482 -37.69 11.32 32.14
CA ASN A 482 -36.41 11.79 32.66
C ASN A 482 -35.98 10.90 33.84
N ILE A 483 -34.73 10.44 33.84
CA ILE A 483 -34.15 9.68 34.97
C ILE A 483 -33.44 10.69 35.86
N ALA A 484 -33.61 10.59 37.18
CA ALA A 484 -32.90 11.47 38.11
C ALA A 484 -31.38 11.26 37.96
N ASN A 485 -30.63 12.35 37.89
CA ASN A 485 -29.17 12.32 37.82
C ASN A 485 -28.58 11.80 39.14
N ASP A 486 -27.35 11.27 39.10
CA ASP A 486 -26.64 10.68 40.27
C ASP A 486 -26.50 11.62 41.49
N ASN A 487 -26.73 12.92 41.30
CA ASN A 487 -26.71 13.94 42.36
C ASN A 487 -28.01 13.97 43.21
N GLY A 488 -29.02 13.14 42.92
CA GLY A 488 -30.26 13.05 43.69
C GLY A 488 -31.28 14.16 43.44
N GLU A 489 -30.93 15.18 42.66
CA GLU A 489 -31.86 16.20 42.17
C GLU A 489 -32.68 15.65 41.00
N ALA A 490 -33.90 15.20 41.31
CA ALA A 490 -34.87 14.80 40.31
C ALA A 490 -35.52 16.06 39.69
N GLU A 491 -35.04 16.49 38.53
CA GLU A 491 -35.81 17.37 37.63
C GLU A 491 -37.04 16.61 37.10
N SER A 492 -38.09 16.61 37.91
CA SER A 492 -39.45 16.12 37.63
C SER A 492 -39.52 14.79 36.87
N GLY A 493 -39.36 13.65 37.57
CA GLY A 493 -39.64 12.29 37.05
C GLY A 493 -41.12 12.02 36.65
N ASP A 494 -41.94 13.07 36.70
CA ASP A 494 -43.32 13.18 36.21
C ASP A 494 -43.38 13.47 34.70
N VAL A 495 -42.30 14.01 34.11
CA VAL A 495 -42.26 14.47 32.72
C VAL A 495 -42.01 13.31 31.75
N VAL A 496 -42.95 13.12 30.82
CA VAL A 496 -42.83 12.23 29.66
C VAL A 496 -42.29 12.99 28.46
N LEU A 497 -41.26 12.43 27.83
CA LEU A 497 -40.60 12.93 26.63
C LEU A 497 -41.12 12.17 25.41
N VAL A 498 -41.86 12.86 24.53
CA VAL A 498 -42.36 12.30 23.26
C VAL A 498 -41.47 12.79 22.11
N PRO A 499 -40.75 11.91 21.38
CA PRO A 499 -39.86 12.32 20.29
C PRO A 499 -40.58 13.13 19.21
N LEU A 500 -39.98 14.22 18.72
CA LEU A 500 -40.56 15.04 17.65
C LEU A 500 -39.80 14.89 16.33
N ILE A 501 -40.53 15.05 15.23
CA ILE A 501 -39.98 15.20 13.88
C ILE A 501 -39.91 16.67 13.50
N LYS A 502 -39.09 17.02 12.50
CA LYS A 502 -39.13 18.34 11.88
C LYS A 502 -40.35 18.44 10.95
N SER A 503 -41.08 19.55 11.05
CA SER A 503 -42.14 19.95 10.11
C SER A 503 -41.62 19.98 8.67
N GLN A 504 -42.33 19.33 7.74
CA GLN A 504 -41.99 19.37 6.32
C GLN A 504 -42.76 20.47 5.59
N GLU A 505 -42.12 21.12 4.62
CA GLU A 505 -42.77 22.09 3.74
C GLU A 505 -43.71 21.37 2.76
N GLY A 506 -44.91 21.92 2.58
CA GLY A 506 -45.93 21.37 1.67
C GLY A 506 -46.98 20.47 2.31
N ASP A 507 -46.88 20.12 3.60
CA ASP A 507 -47.94 19.37 4.29
C ASP A 507 -49.21 20.24 4.45
N VAL A 508 -50.38 19.59 4.39
CA VAL A 508 -51.70 20.20 4.17
C VAL A 508 -52.06 21.26 5.24
N ASP A 509 -51.61 21.06 6.48
CA ASP A 509 -51.81 21.97 7.62
C ASP A 509 -50.68 23.01 7.81
N ARG A 510 -50.03 23.41 6.70
CA ARG A 510 -48.89 24.35 6.70
C ARG A 510 -47.73 23.84 7.57
N GLY A 511 -47.46 22.54 7.53
CA GLY A 511 -46.38 21.89 8.28
C GLY A 511 -46.65 21.59 9.77
N ALA A 512 -47.90 21.71 10.27
CA ALA A 512 -48.24 21.13 11.58
C ALA A 512 -48.53 19.62 11.45
N PHE A 513 -48.14 18.82 12.44
CA PHE A 513 -48.36 17.36 12.47
C PHE A 513 -48.96 16.90 13.81
N PRO A 514 -49.76 15.81 13.83
CA PRO A 514 -50.35 15.30 15.07
C PRO A 514 -49.32 14.56 15.93
N VAL A 515 -49.32 14.86 17.23
CA VAL A 515 -48.65 14.09 18.28
C VAL A 515 -49.72 13.64 19.27
N GLU A 516 -49.85 12.33 19.47
CA GLU A 516 -50.88 11.74 20.31
C GLU A 516 -50.24 10.96 21.46
N ILE A 517 -50.84 11.05 22.65
CA ILE A 517 -50.50 10.23 23.80
C ILE A 517 -51.78 9.70 24.45
N THR A 518 -51.79 8.43 24.83
CA THR A 518 -52.83 7.84 25.67
C THR A 518 -52.20 7.31 26.95
N TYR A 519 -52.77 7.70 28.09
CA TYR A 519 -52.30 7.30 29.41
C TYR A 519 -53.46 7.07 30.37
N MET A 520 -53.20 6.32 31.45
CA MET A 520 -54.17 6.00 32.50
C MET A 520 -53.69 6.53 33.85
N GLN A 521 -54.60 7.15 34.59
CA GLN A 521 -54.43 7.61 35.97
C GLN A 521 -55.49 6.95 36.88
N ARG A 522 -55.26 6.98 38.19
CA ARG A 522 -56.18 6.43 39.20
C ARG A 522 -56.65 7.54 40.15
N SER A 523 -57.95 7.80 40.20
CA SER A 523 -58.58 8.74 41.16
C SER A 523 -59.23 8.05 42.36
N GLY A 524 -59.33 6.72 42.34
CA GLY A 524 -60.11 5.94 43.31
C GLY A 524 -61.60 5.87 42.93
N PRO A 525 -62.31 4.81 43.36
CA PRO A 525 -63.63 4.45 42.84
C PRO A 525 -64.69 5.49 43.13
N LEU A 526 -65.62 5.66 42.19
CA LEU A 526 -66.75 6.57 42.32
C LEU A 526 -67.66 6.09 43.46
N LYS A 527 -67.92 6.97 44.43
CA LYS A 527 -68.76 6.66 45.58
C LYS A 527 -70.23 6.96 45.28
N PRO A 528 -71.17 6.16 45.80
CA PRO A 528 -72.60 6.46 45.74
C PRO A 528 -72.91 7.86 46.28
N GLY A 529 -73.71 8.63 45.54
CA GLY A 529 -74.01 10.03 45.87
C GLY A 529 -73.09 11.01 45.15
N ARG A 530 -72.48 11.95 45.88
CA ARG A 530 -71.63 13.00 45.31
C ARG A 530 -70.14 12.67 45.49
N THR A 531 -69.46 12.44 44.38
CA THR A 531 -68.00 12.30 44.31
C THR A 531 -67.39 13.52 43.62
N LEU A 532 -66.25 14.01 44.12
CA LEU A 532 -65.41 14.99 43.43
C LEU A 532 -64.28 14.23 42.73
N VAL A 533 -64.12 14.43 41.42
CA VAL A 533 -63.04 13.83 40.63
C VAL A 533 -62.11 14.97 40.18
N PRO A 534 -60.88 15.07 40.73
CA PRO A 534 -59.90 16.01 40.22
C PRO A 534 -59.41 15.54 38.85
N LEU A 535 -59.35 16.46 37.89
CA LEU A 535 -58.81 16.22 36.56
C LEU A 535 -57.68 17.21 36.30
N THR A 536 -56.56 16.72 35.79
CA THR A 536 -55.41 17.55 35.41
C THR A 536 -55.09 17.30 33.93
N ALA A 537 -55.12 18.36 33.14
CA ALA A 537 -54.74 18.28 31.74
C ALA A 537 -53.24 17.96 31.61
N PRO A 538 -52.81 17.22 30.57
CA PRO A 538 -51.39 16.98 30.31
C PRO A 538 -50.67 18.29 30.01
N THR A 539 -49.73 18.68 30.88
CA THR A 539 -49.02 19.97 30.85
C THR A 539 -47.88 19.92 29.84
N ALA A 540 -48.02 20.62 28.72
CA ALA A 540 -47.00 20.71 27.69
C ALA A 540 -45.97 21.82 27.96
N ASP A 541 -44.70 21.57 27.62
CA ASP A 541 -43.63 22.59 27.66
C ASP A 541 -43.64 23.56 26.46
N LEU A 542 -44.63 23.43 25.58
CA LEU A 542 -44.89 24.32 24.47
C LEU A 542 -46.19 25.11 24.68
N LEU A 543 -46.19 26.36 24.24
CA LEU A 543 -47.40 27.17 24.24
C LEU A 543 -48.46 26.56 23.32
N VAL A 544 -49.64 26.36 23.90
CA VAL A 544 -50.86 25.85 23.24
C VAL A 544 -51.76 27.03 22.89
N ASN A 545 -52.02 27.23 21.59
CA ASN A 545 -52.85 28.34 21.13
C ASN A 545 -54.35 28.13 21.38
N MET A 546 -54.82 26.88 21.33
CA MET A 546 -56.21 26.51 21.60
C MET A 546 -56.30 25.13 22.26
N ILE A 547 -57.14 24.99 23.29
CA ILE A 547 -57.34 23.74 24.03
C ILE A 547 -58.82 23.38 24.06
N GLU A 548 -59.12 22.11 23.78
CA GLU A 548 -60.45 21.49 23.83
C GLU A 548 -60.35 20.26 24.75
N TRP A 549 -61.24 20.12 25.75
CA TRP A 549 -61.28 18.94 26.62
C TRP A 549 -62.70 18.38 26.72
N GLU A 550 -62.88 17.15 26.23
CA GLU A 550 -64.10 16.36 26.45
C GLU A 550 -63.89 15.41 27.63
N VAL A 551 -64.86 15.38 28.56
CA VAL A 551 -64.86 14.47 29.71
C VAL A 551 -66.10 13.59 29.65
N LEU A 552 -65.90 12.28 29.66
CA LEU A 552 -66.94 11.26 29.59
C LEU A 552 -67.03 10.54 30.94
N THR A 553 -68.22 10.53 31.53
CA THR A 553 -68.55 9.83 32.78
C THR A 553 -69.44 8.62 32.52
N PRO A 554 -69.49 7.61 33.42
CA PRO A 554 -70.41 6.49 33.29
C PRO A 554 -71.87 6.98 33.33
N GLU A 555 -72.78 6.34 32.59
CA GLU A 555 -74.17 6.80 32.40
C GLU A 555 -74.96 7.01 33.70
N GLN A 556 -74.61 6.22 34.73
CA GLN A 556 -75.22 6.29 36.07
C GLN A 556 -74.72 7.45 36.94
N TYR A 557 -73.75 8.24 36.46
CA TYR A 557 -73.30 9.48 37.09
C TYR A 557 -73.62 10.69 36.21
N ARG A 558 -74.00 11.81 36.84
CA ARG A 558 -74.20 13.10 36.16
C ARG A 558 -73.26 14.15 36.72
N VAL A 559 -72.65 14.94 35.84
CA VAL A 559 -71.86 16.12 36.22
C VAL A 559 -72.80 17.19 36.76
N MET A 560 -72.65 17.52 38.04
CA MET A 560 -73.49 18.51 38.74
C MET A 560 -72.89 19.92 38.74
N ASN A 561 -71.57 20.02 38.71
CA ASN A 561 -70.80 21.27 38.66
C ASN A 561 -69.41 20.96 38.08
N ALA A 562 -68.81 21.94 37.40
CA ALA A 562 -67.45 21.88 36.90
C ALA A 562 -66.76 23.23 37.13
N GLU A 563 -65.60 23.21 37.76
CA GLU A 563 -64.80 24.40 38.09
C GLU A 563 -63.36 24.15 37.62
N GLY A 564 -62.69 25.19 37.12
CA GLY A 564 -61.35 25.07 36.56
C GLY A 564 -60.91 26.29 35.75
N ASP A 565 -59.76 26.16 35.11
CA ASP A 565 -59.14 27.12 34.19
C ASP A 565 -59.71 27.05 32.76
N ILE A 566 -60.23 25.88 32.35
CA ILE A 566 -60.89 25.67 31.06
C ILE A 566 -62.38 26.00 31.17
N ARG A 567 -62.83 26.94 30.34
CA ARG A 567 -64.23 27.41 30.29
C ARG A 567 -65.14 26.33 29.70
N GLN A 568 -66.17 25.93 30.44
CA GLN A 568 -67.24 25.06 29.95
C GLN A 568 -68.05 25.74 28.82
N VAL A 569 -68.37 24.98 27.77
CA VAL A 569 -69.17 25.42 26.62
C VAL A 569 -70.32 24.42 26.40
N MET A 570 -71.52 24.90 26.07
CA MET A 570 -72.74 24.08 25.96
C MET A 570 -72.95 23.44 24.58
N GLU A 571 -72.26 23.94 23.55
CA GLU A 571 -72.24 23.39 22.19
C GLU A 571 -70.79 23.38 21.68
N THR A 572 -70.38 22.31 21.00
CA THR A 572 -69.17 22.34 20.17
C THR A 572 -69.38 23.35 19.05
N ALA A 573 -68.48 24.33 18.94
CA ALA A 573 -68.69 25.46 18.04
C ALA A 573 -68.78 25.01 16.56
N PRO A 574 -69.75 25.46 15.76
CA PRO A 574 -69.99 24.91 14.42
C PRO A 574 -68.87 25.19 13.39
N TRP A 575 -67.96 26.13 13.64
CA TRP A 575 -66.76 26.34 12.82
C TRP A 575 -65.65 25.29 13.05
N LEU A 576 -65.83 24.41 14.03
CA LEU A 576 -64.85 23.47 14.54
C LEU A 576 -64.91 22.10 13.82
N ASP A 577 -66.09 21.74 13.28
CA ASP A 577 -66.30 20.59 12.39
C ASP A 577 -65.76 20.84 10.97
N ALA A 578 -65.87 22.08 10.46
CA ALA A 578 -65.44 22.43 9.11
C ALA A 578 -63.92 22.26 8.87
N ALA A 579 -63.11 22.27 9.93
CA ALA A 579 -61.69 21.94 9.91
C ALA A 579 -61.43 20.43 10.12
N ALA A 580 -62.26 19.74 10.91
CA ALA A 580 -62.13 18.31 11.16
C ALA A 580 -62.51 17.44 9.94
N SER A 581 -63.51 17.88 9.16
CA SER A 581 -64.01 17.18 7.96
C SER A 581 -62.95 16.97 6.85
N ARG A 582 -61.77 17.60 6.94
CA ARG A 582 -60.66 17.39 5.99
C ARG A 582 -59.67 16.29 6.39
N TYR A 583 -59.84 15.70 7.57
CA TYR A 583 -58.91 14.72 8.14
C TYR A 583 -59.50 13.32 8.34
N GLU A 584 -60.74 13.07 7.91
CA GLU A 584 -61.39 11.75 7.99
C GLU A 584 -60.83 10.75 6.96
N GLY A 585 -59.73 10.11 7.35
CA GLY A 585 -59.38 8.77 6.90
C GLY A 585 -59.51 7.78 8.07
N ALA A 586 -60.56 6.96 8.05
CA ALA A 586 -60.76 5.78 8.92
C ALA A 586 -61.25 5.97 10.39
N TYR A 587 -62.09 6.97 10.68
CA TYR A 587 -62.99 6.90 11.86
C TYR A 587 -64.38 7.44 11.53
N THR A 588 -65.43 6.73 11.95
CA THR A 588 -66.82 7.19 11.85
C THR A 588 -67.17 8.02 13.08
N ILE A 589 -67.46 9.30 12.92
CA ILE A 589 -68.02 10.13 14.01
C ILE A 589 -69.48 9.69 14.26
N VAL A 590 -69.70 8.83 15.26
CA VAL A 590 -71.04 8.48 15.75
C VAL A 590 -71.55 9.60 16.66
N GLY A 591 -71.97 10.70 16.05
CA GLY A 591 -72.65 11.80 16.73
C GLY A 591 -74.17 11.58 16.80
N ASN A 592 -74.64 10.83 17.80
CA ASN A 592 -76.05 10.88 18.23
C ASN A 592 -76.11 11.50 19.63
N ARG A 593 -76.51 12.77 19.74
CA ARG A 593 -77.92 13.17 19.95
C ARG A 593 -78.60 12.35 21.05
N ILE A 594 -78.63 12.95 22.24
CA ILE A 594 -79.53 12.56 23.33
C ILE A 594 -80.96 12.55 22.79
N ARG A 595 -81.61 11.38 22.85
CA ARG A 595 -83.07 11.25 22.71
C ARG A 595 -83.60 10.47 23.90
N VAL A 596 -84.54 11.08 24.61
CA VAL A 596 -85.23 10.47 25.75
C VAL A 596 -86.26 9.47 25.23
N GLY A 597 -86.21 8.22 25.70
CA GLY A 597 -87.23 7.20 25.42
C GLY A 597 -86.71 5.76 25.60
N ALA A 598 -87.49 4.91 26.27
CA ALA A 598 -87.10 3.54 26.56
C ALA A 598 -87.30 2.57 25.38
N GLY A 599 -86.36 1.64 25.17
CA GLY A 599 -86.44 0.59 24.16
C GLY A 599 -85.09 -0.11 23.94
N ASP A 600 -84.95 -1.31 24.49
CA ASP A 600 -83.81 -2.25 24.43
C ASP A 600 -83.94 -3.19 23.20
N PRO A 601 -83.01 -4.11 22.86
CA PRO A 601 -81.53 -4.14 22.94
C PRO A 601 -80.87 -4.33 21.55
N ASP A 602 -79.74 -3.67 21.28
CA ASP A 602 -78.73 -4.25 20.37
C ASP A 602 -77.33 -3.97 20.93
N GLN A 603 -76.79 -4.98 21.62
CA GLN A 603 -75.61 -4.90 22.47
C GLN A 603 -74.32 -5.01 21.66
N TYR A 604 -73.35 -4.12 21.91
CA TYR A 604 -71.93 -4.43 21.73
C TYR A 604 -71.11 -4.05 22.97
N THR A 605 -71.22 -4.88 24.00
CA THR A 605 -70.24 -4.93 25.09
C THR A 605 -68.92 -5.50 24.57
N THR A 606 -67.81 -4.78 24.74
CA THR A 606 -66.46 -5.35 24.62
C THR A 606 -65.72 -5.20 25.95
N LEU A 607 -65.83 -6.22 26.79
CA LEU A 607 -65.04 -6.38 28.01
C LEU A 607 -63.71 -7.08 27.69
N TYR A 608 -62.59 -6.36 27.77
CA TYR A 608 -61.27 -7.01 27.79
C TYR A 608 -60.90 -7.43 29.22
N ARG A 609 -61.26 -8.66 29.57
CA ARG A 609 -60.75 -9.33 30.77
C ARG A 609 -59.38 -9.94 30.47
N LEU A 610 -58.31 -9.24 30.85
CA LEU A 610 -56.95 -9.80 30.80
C LEU A 610 -56.88 -11.06 31.69
N ARG A 611 -56.53 -12.19 31.08
CA ARG A 611 -56.06 -13.40 31.77
C ARG A 611 -54.59 -13.61 31.42
N GLU A 612 -53.83 -14.05 32.40
CA GLU A 612 -52.50 -14.62 32.22
C GLU A 612 -52.58 -15.86 31.32
N GLY A 613 -51.56 -16.09 30.49
CA GLY A 613 -51.54 -17.24 29.58
C GLY A 613 -50.40 -17.19 28.57
N VAL A 614 -49.27 -17.81 28.94
CA VAL A 614 -48.10 -18.10 28.12
C VAL A 614 -48.47 -18.72 26.76
N GLU A 615 -47.83 -18.28 25.66
CA GLU A 615 -47.12 -19.23 24.77
C GLU A 615 -46.09 -18.56 23.83
N ARG A 616 -45.02 -19.30 23.56
CA ARG A 616 -43.88 -18.89 22.72
C ARG A 616 -44.15 -19.31 21.28
N PHE A 617 -43.87 -18.44 20.31
CA PHE A 617 -43.64 -18.87 18.93
C PHE A 617 -42.16 -18.72 18.57
N MET A 618 -41.47 -19.85 18.49
CA MET A 618 -40.28 -19.96 17.65
C MET A 618 -40.73 -20.16 16.21
N ILE A 619 -40.04 -19.54 15.26
CA ILE A 619 -40.00 -20.03 13.87
C ILE A 619 -38.56 -20.49 13.64
N THR A 620 -38.43 -21.77 13.33
CA THR A 620 -37.18 -22.44 12.99
C THR A 620 -37.07 -22.59 11.47
N ASP A 621 -35.89 -22.28 10.92
CA ASP A 621 -35.41 -22.69 9.59
C ASP A 621 -36.15 -22.08 8.36
N ILE A 622 -35.56 -21.86 7.18
CA ILE A 622 -34.28 -22.28 6.54
C ILE A 622 -33.65 -21.09 5.76
N ASN A 623 -32.32 -21.11 5.60
CA ASN A 623 -31.45 -20.43 4.61
C ASN A 623 -32.12 -19.61 3.48
N ASN A 624 -31.81 -18.31 3.41
CA ASN A 624 -30.80 -17.78 2.49
C ASN A 624 -30.36 -16.36 2.89
#